data_AF-A0A7K3Y3U8-F1
#
_entry.id   AF-A0A7K3Y3U8-F1
#
_cell.length_a   1.000
_cell.length_b   1.000
_cell.length_c   1.000
_cell.angle_alpha   90.00
_cell.angle_beta   90.00
_cell.angle_gamma   90.00
#
_symmetry.space_group_name_H-M   'P 1'
#
loop_
_entity.id
_entity.type
_entity.pdbx_description
1 polymer ?
#
loop_
_entity_poly.entity_id
_entity_poly.type
_entity_poly.pdbx_seq_one_letter_code
_entity_poly.pdbx_strand_id
1 'polypeptide(L)'
;MDELGQLRPGLQRLVRGEIEGDTWLVEPFWVMIFLATEWIPDNRWFLQIGISRAKQDKNDVALVKMLQIALVRFSGDISFYREAYHLKFEQGDLGDALNFIHDMLEKFPDDLEPIYYGLRTALYLPRDVEYNEFRRLAEEKKMPGHVLHLTDYVYAVLRRRQRQAELSLDEFQKKYPSMNYYSDLLRFVTIDAPTHPDGLNRVMFASVDHFCKRMLKIGEP
;
A
#
# COMPACT_ATOMS: atom_id res chain seq x y z
N MET A 1 -14.89 -11.71 -34.59
CA MET A 1 -13.72 -10.91 -34.14
C MET A 1 -13.88 -10.41 -32.69
N ASP A 2 -15.07 -10.48 -32.09
CA ASP A 2 -15.33 -9.94 -30.74
C ASP A 2 -14.83 -10.80 -29.56
N GLU A 3 -14.43 -12.06 -29.79
CA GLU A 3 -14.07 -12.98 -28.70
C GLU A 3 -12.64 -12.76 -28.16
N LEU A 4 -11.73 -12.18 -28.96
CA LEU A 4 -10.35 -11.95 -28.54
C LEU A 4 -10.22 -10.81 -27.52
N GLY A 5 -11.14 -9.85 -27.52
CA GLY A 5 -11.16 -8.72 -26.58
C GLY A 5 -11.60 -9.07 -25.16
N GLN A 6 -12.16 -10.27 -24.96
CA GLN A 6 -12.67 -10.76 -23.67
C GLN A 6 -11.70 -11.71 -22.97
N LEU A 7 -10.66 -12.17 -23.66
CA LEU A 7 -9.65 -13.03 -23.07
C LEU A 7 -8.86 -12.22 -22.03
N ARG A 8 -8.95 -12.64 -20.77
CA ARG A 8 -8.13 -12.16 -19.66
C ARG A 8 -6.95 -13.13 -19.48
N PRO A 9 -5.87 -13.01 -20.26
CA PRO A 9 -4.69 -13.84 -20.00
C PRO A 9 -4.18 -13.51 -18.60
N GLY A 10 -3.93 -14.51 -17.77
CA GLY A 10 -3.36 -14.28 -16.45
C GLY A 10 -2.03 -13.51 -16.59
N LEU A 11 -1.83 -12.46 -15.78
CA LEU A 11 -0.60 -11.64 -15.78
C LEU A 11 0.68 -12.50 -15.65
N GLN A 12 0.55 -13.70 -15.09
CA GLN A 12 1.61 -14.68 -14.89
C GLN A 12 1.95 -15.52 -16.15
N ARG A 13 1.24 -15.36 -17.27
CA ARG A 13 1.44 -16.14 -18.51
C ARG A 13 2.26 -15.43 -19.59
N LEU A 14 2.74 -14.22 -19.35
CA LEU A 14 3.84 -13.71 -20.16
C LEU A 14 5.06 -14.53 -19.79
N VAL A 15 5.31 -15.60 -20.54
CA VAL A 15 6.64 -16.21 -20.63
C VAL A 15 7.56 -15.03 -20.89
N ARG A 16 8.48 -14.76 -19.95
CA ARG A 16 9.60 -13.86 -20.16
C ARG A 16 10.44 -14.50 -21.27
N GLY A 17 9.98 -14.36 -22.52
CA GLY A 17 10.86 -14.48 -23.67
C GLY A 17 11.97 -13.48 -23.45
N GLU A 18 13.18 -13.86 -23.85
CA GLU A 18 14.42 -13.11 -23.76
C GLU A 18 14.32 -11.79 -24.56
N ILE A 19 13.48 -10.86 -24.10
CA ILE A 19 13.35 -9.48 -24.58
C ILE A 19 13.80 -8.55 -23.44
N GLU A 20 14.82 -8.98 -22.68
CA GLU A 20 15.58 -8.07 -21.82
C GLU A 20 16.54 -7.30 -22.73
N GLY A 21 16.21 -6.04 -23.03
CA GLY A 21 17.18 -5.07 -23.57
C GLY A 21 16.84 -4.35 -24.86
N ASP A 22 15.71 -4.64 -25.50
CA ASP A 22 15.34 -3.99 -26.76
C ASP A 22 14.73 -2.60 -26.53
N THR A 23 15.60 -1.59 -26.38
CA THR A 23 15.23 -0.18 -26.26
C THR A 23 14.33 0.32 -27.40
N TRP A 24 14.38 -0.31 -28.57
CA TRP A 24 13.54 0.03 -29.71
C TRP A 24 12.04 -0.23 -29.46
N LEU A 25 11.67 -1.13 -28.54
CA LEU A 25 10.28 -1.44 -28.22
C LEU A 25 9.63 -0.46 -27.22
N VAL A 26 10.42 0.38 -26.55
CA VAL A 26 9.92 1.26 -25.49
C VAL A 26 8.93 2.28 -26.03
N GLU A 27 9.28 3.01 -27.09
CA GLU A 27 8.42 4.03 -27.67
C GLU A 27 7.16 3.43 -28.35
N PRO A 28 7.25 2.40 -29.19
CA PRO A 28 6.08 1.70 -29.73
C PRO A 28 5.14 1.18 -28.63
N PHE A 29 5.68 0.62 -27.55
CA PHE A 29 4.87 0.18 -26.42
C PHE A 29 4.03 1.33 -25.85
N TRP A 30 4.66 2.47 -25.54
CA TRP A 30 3.96 3.61 -24.94
C TRP A 30 2.91 4.19 -25.88
N VAL A 31 3.21 4.32 -27.17
CA VAL A 31 2.24 4.76 -28.18
C VAL A 31 1.04 3.81 -28.21
N MET A 32 1.29 2.50 -28.31
CA MET A 32 0.23 1.50 -28.43
C MET A 32 -0.62 1.41 -27.16
N ILE A 33 -0.02 1.50 -25.97
CA ILE A 33 -0.78 1.39 -24.72
C ILE A 33 -1.66 2.62 -24.49
N PHE A 34 -1.21 3.84 -24.81
CA PHE A 34 -2.06 5.03 -24.73
C PHE A 34 -3.20 4.98 -25.76
N LEU A 35 -2.91 4.62 -27.01
CA LEU A 35 -3.95 4.42 -28.03
C LEU A 35 -4.97 3.35 -27.62
N ALA A 36 -4.52 2.23 -27.04
CA ALA A 36 -5.42 1.20 -26.56
C ALA A 36 -6.36 1.71 -25.46
N THR A 37 -5.87 2.56 -24.55
CA THR A 37 -6.73 3.20 -23.54
C THR A 37 -7.73 4.16 -24.17
N GLU A 38 -7.44 4.79 -25.30
CA GLU A 38 -8.39 5.67 -26.01
C GLU A 38 -9.43 4.86 -26.80
N TRP A 39 -9.00 3.81 -27.50
CA TRP A 39 -9.86 2.98 -28.34
C TRP A 39 -10.78 2.07 -27.54
N ILE A 40 -10.33 1.61 -26.35
CA ILE A 40 -11.08 0.68 -25.51
C ILE A 40 -11.15 1.24 -24.07
N PRO A 41 -11.89 2.34 -23.85
CA PRO A 41 -11.82 3.12 -22.61
C PRO A 41 -12.35 2.38 -21.38
N ASP A 42 -13.27 1.42 -21.56
CA ASP A 42 -13.88 0.64 -20.48
C ASP A 42 -13.03 -0.58 -20.06
N ASN A 43 -11.92 -0.84 -20.78
CA ASN A 43 -11.04 -1.94 -20.43
C ASN A 43 -9.89 -1.49 -19.53
N ARG A 44 -10.04 -1.73 -18.22
CA ARG A 44 -9.03 -1.41 -17.21
C ARG A 44 -7.67 -2.11 -17.41
N TRP A 45 -7.63 -3.20 -18.18
CA TRP A 45 -6.44 -4.04 -18.33
C TRP A 45 -5.27 -3.28 -18.98
N PHE A 46 -5.54 -2.42 -19.96
CA PHE A 46 -4.49 -1.62 -20.60
C PHE A 46 -3.85 -0.63 -19.64
N LEU A 47 -4.64 -0.04 -18.73
CA LEU A 47 -4.11 0.81 -17.67
C LEU A 47 -3.25 0.01 -16.68
N GLN A 48 -3.69 -1.20 -16.29
CA GLN A 48 -2.92 -2.07 -15.40
C GLN A 48 -1.58 -2.49 -16.01
N ILE A 49 -1.55 -2.82 -17.31
CA ILE A 49 -0.31 -3.10 -18.05
C ILE A 49 0.58 -1.85 -18.08
N GLY A 50 0.02 -0.70 -18.45
CA GLY A 50 0.76 0.57 -18.51
C GLY A 50 1.37 0.97 -17.17
N ILE A 51 0.60 0.88 -16.08
CA ILE A 51 1.06 1.14 -14.70
C ILE A 51 2.17 0.16 -14.31
N SER A 52 1.98 -1.14 -14.54
CA SER A 52 3.00 -2.15 -14.23
C SER A 52 4.30 -1.89 -14.98
N ARG A 53 4.23 -1.52 -16.27
CA ARG A 53 5.41 -1.20 -17.06
C ARG A 53 6.06 0.11 -16.60
N ALA A 54 5.27 1.14 -16.28
CA ALA A 54 5.79 2.42 -15.81
C ALA A 54 6.61 2.24 -14.51
N LYS A 55 6.12 1.40 -13.59
CA LYS A 55 6.85 1.06 -12.35
C LYS A 55 8.16 0.31 -12.63
N GLN A 56 8.15 -0.64 -13.56
CA GLN A 56 9.35 -1.38 -13.97
C GLN A 56 10.42 -0.46 -14.58
N ASP A 57 9.99 0.44 -15.45
CA ASP A 57 10.86 1.39 -16.16
C ASP A 57 11.23 2.61 -15.30
N LYS A 58 10.69 2.74 -14.08
CA LYS A 58 10.77 3.95 -13.22
C LYS A 58 10.36 5.22 -13.98
N ASN A 59 9.33 5.12 -14.81
CA ASN A 59 8.79 6.20 -15.61
C ASN A 59 7.61 6.88 -14.90
N ASP A 60 7.93 7.80 -13.98
CA ASP A 60 6.93 8.51 -13.17
C ASP A 60 5.96 9.33 -14.03
N VAL A 61 6.42 9.89 -15.16
CA VAL A 61 5.56 10.67 -16.07
C VAL A 61 4.48 9.80 -16.66
N ALA A 62 4.83 8.61 -17.16
CA ALA A 62 3.86 7.66 -17.68
C ALA A 62 2.95 7.12 -16.58
N LEU A 63 3.51 6.83 -15.39
CA LEU A 63 2.77 6.34 -14.24
C LEU A 63 1.67 7.33 -13.81
N VAL A 64 2.02 8.61 -13.65
CA VAL A 64 1.07 9.67 -13.28
C VAL A 64 -0.03 9.81 -14.33
N LYS A 65 0.32 9.84 -15.62
CA LYS A 65 -0.67 9.93 -16.70
C LYS A 65 -1.64 8.74 -16.69
N MET A 66 -1.13 7.52 -16.53
CA MET A 66 -1.97 6.33 -16.47
C MET A 66 -2.89 6.34 -15.26
N LEU A 67 -2.39 6.73 -14.08
CA LEU A 67 -3.20 6.82 -12.86
C LEU A 67 -4.28 7.90 -12.97
N GLN A 68 -3.98 9.05 -13.56
CA GLN A 68 -4.99 10.09 -13.80
C GLN A 68 -6.14 9.57 -14.67
N ILE A 69 -5.83 8.86 -15.77
CA ILE A 69 -6.85 8.24 -16.62
C ILE A 69 -7.64 7.20 -15.82
N ALA A 70 -6.96 6.38 -15.03
CA ALA A 70 -7.58 5.31 -14.26
C ALA A 70 -8.53 5.81 -13.17
N LEU A 71 -8.12 6.82 -12.39
CA LEU A 71 -8.93 7.40 -11.31
C LEU A 71 -10.19 8.09 -11.83
N VAL A 72 -10.13 8.68 -13.03
CA VAL A 72 -11.30 9.29 -13.68
C VAL A 72 -12.26 8.22 -14.18
N ARG A 73 -11.76 7.22 -14.92
CA ARG A 73 -12.62 6.24 -15.62
C ARG A 73 -13.08 5.09 -14.74
N PHE A 74 -12.26 4.67 -13.79
CA PHE A 74 -12.49 3.54 -12.90
C PHE A 74 -12.53 3.99 -11.45
N SER A 75 -13.26 5.06 -11.18
CA SER A 75 -13.34 5.68 -9.85
C SER A 75 -13.97 4.79 -8.76
N GLY A 76 -14.57 3.66 -9.14
CA GLY A 76 -15.06 2.61 -8.24
C GLY A 76 -14.10 1.43 -8.07
N ASP A 77 -12.88 1.49 -8.61
CA ASP A 77 -11.87 0.45 -8.45
C ASP A 77 -10.77 0.91 -7.49
N ILE A 78 -10.80 0.38 -6.27
CA ILE A 78 -9.87 0.75 -5.18
C ILE A 78 -8.40 0.48 -5.55
N SER A 79 -8.13 -0.43 -6.50
CA SER A 79 -6.76 -0.77 -6.88
C SER A 79 -6.01 0.41 -7.51
N PHE A 80 -6.69 1.32 -8.22
CA PHE A 80 -6.06 2.51 -8.78
C PHE A 80 -5.77 3.58 -7.73
N TYR A 81 -6.66 3.73 -6.74
CA TYR A 81 -6.40 4.58 -5.58
C TYR A 81 -5.22 4.07 -4.77
N ARG A 82 -5.13 2.75 -4.58
CA ARG A 82 -3.99 2.10 -3.93
C ARG A 82 -2.67 2.43 -4.62
N GLU A 83 -2.60 2.30 -5.94
CA GLU A 83 -1.39 2.63 -6.70
C GLU A 83 -1.04 4.12 -6.62
N ALA A 84 -2.03 5.02 -6.68
CA ALA A 84 -1.82 6.46 -6.55
C ALA A 84 -1.34 6.86 -5.14
N TYR A 85 -1.93 6.24 -4.10
CA TYR A 85 -1.48 6.39 -2.72
C TYR A 85 -0.02 5.96 -2.54
N HIS A 86 0.36 4.75 -3.01
CA HIS A 86 1.74 4.27 -2.85
C HIS A 86 2.74 5.18 -3.58
N LEU A 87 2.42 5.67 -4.77
CA LEU A 87 3.26 6.61 -5.49
C LEU A 87 3.56 7.86 -4.65
N LYS A 88 2.53 8.50 -4.10
CA LYS A 88 2.68 9.72 -3.28
C LYS A 88 3.38 9.46 -1.96
N PHE A 89 3.05 8.35 -1.31
CA PHE A 89 3.68 7.92 -0.08
C PHE A 89 5.19 7.66 -0.28
N GLU A 90 5.58 6.97 -1.36
CA GLU A 90 6.98 6.67 -1.69
C GLU A 90 7.77 7.93 -2.07
N GLN A 91 7.12 8.91 -2.70
CA GLN A 91 7.70 10.23 -2.96
C GLN A 91 7.86 11.10 -1.70
N GLY A 92 7.31 10.67 -0.55
CA GLY A 92 7.29 11.44 0.69
C GLY A 92 6.25 12.57 0.69
N ASP A 93 5.38 12.61 -0.32
CA ASP A 93 4.28 13.57 -0.44
C ASP A 93 3.08 13.07 0.38
N LEU A 94 3.25 13.12 1.71
CA LEU A 94 2.27 12.59 2.65
C LEU A 94 0.95 13.37 2.63
N GLY A 95 0.97 14.64 2.21
CA GLY A 95 -0.22 15.46 2.04
C GLY A 95 -1.11 14.94 0.91
N ASP A 96 -0.54 14.72 -0.26
CA ASP A 96 -1.27 14.12 -1.38
C ASP A 96 -1.66 12.66 -1.09
N ALA A 97 -0.83 11.90 -0.37
CA ALA A 97 -1.19 10.55 0.07
C ALA A 97 -2.45 10.56 0.98
N LEU A 98 -2.55 11.52 1.91
CA LEU A 98 -3.75 11.71 2.74
C LEU A 98 -4.98 12.09 1.90
N ASN A 99 -4.83 12.94 0.88
CA ASN A 99 -5.93 13.28 -0.01
C ASN A 99 -6.51 12.02 -0.69
N PHE A 100 -5.65 11.11 -1.18
CA PHE A 100 -6.12 9.82 -1.71
C PHE A 100 -6.78 8.95 -0.66
N ILE A 101 -6.29 8.94 0.59
CA ILE A 101 -6.94 8.22 1.69
C ILE A 101 -8.35 8.77 1.95
N HIS A 102 -8.52 10.09 1.96
CA HIS A 102 -9.83 10.72 2.14
C HIS A 102 -10.78 10.39 1.00
N ASP A 103 -10.33 10.49 -0.26
CA ASP A 103 -11.12 10.06 -1.43
C ASP A 103 -11.54 8.59 -1.32
N MET A 104 -10.63 7.72 -0.86
CA MET A 104 -10.94 6.30 -0.65
C MET A 104 -11.94 6.09 0.48
N LEU A 105 -11.87 6.83 1.59
CA LEU A 105 -12.86 6.74 2.68
C LEU A 105 -14.26 7.15 2.22
N GLU A 106 -14.36 8.15 1.35
CA GLU A 106 -15.64 8.59 0.79
C GLU A 106 -16.22 7.57 -0.20
N LYS A 107 -15.38 6.99 -1.06
CA LYS A 107 -15.81 6.06 -2.12
C LYS A 107 -15.98 4.62 -1.66
N PHE A 108 -15.21 4.21 -0.66
CA PHE A 108 -15.17 2.84 -0.13
C PHE A 108 -15.38 2.86 1.39
N PRO A 109 -16.52 3.35 1.89
CA PRO A 109 -16.73 3.61 3.32
C PRO A 109 -16.71 2.35 4.19
N ASP A 110 -16.94 1.18 3.60
CA ASP A 110 -16.93 -0.11 4.30
C ASP A 110 -15.58 -0.83 4.24
N ASP A 111 -14.61 -0.29 3.48
CA ASP A 111 -13.29 -0.89 3.34
C ASP A 111 -12.36 -0.42 4.48
N LEU A 112 -11.59 -1.35 5.04
CA LEU A 112 -10.62 -1.08 6.09
C LEU A 112 -9.26 -0.62 5.53
N GLU A 113 -9.00 -0.85 4.24
CA GLU A 113 -7.79 -0.45 3.54
C GLU A 113 -7.46 1.05 3.70
N PRO A 114 -8.38 2.00 3.39
CA PRO A 114 -8.08 3.42 3.55
C PRO A 114 -7.80 3.82 4.99
N ILE A 115 -8.48 3.23 5.96
CA ILE A 115 -8.26 3.49 7.39
C ILE A 115 -6.85 3.03 7.79
N TYR A 116 -6.46 1.84 7.32
CA TYR A 116 -5.13 1.30 7.55
C TYR A 116 -4.03 2.16 6.90
N TYR A 117 -4.25 2.64 5.69
CA TYR A 117 -3.32 3.58 5.04
C TYR A 117 -3.24 4.92 5.77
N GLY A 118 -4.34 5.39 6.35
CA GLY A 118 -4.34 6.53 7.26
C GLY A 118 -3.45 6.33 8.48
N LEU A 119 -3.65 5.22 9.20
CA LEU A 119 -2.81 4.82 10.33
C LEU A 119 -1.34 4.76 9.95
N ARG A 120 -1.04 4.09 8.83
CA ARG A 120 0.30 3.96 8.28
C ARG A 120 0.94 5.30 7.95
N THR A 121 0.20 6.19 7.29
CA THR A 121 0.69 7.51 6.89
C THR A 121 0.96 8.38 8.10
N ALA A 122 0.08 8.33 9.10
CA ALA A 122 0.21 9.09 10.33
C ALA A 122 1.46 8.74 11.16
N LEU A 123 2.03 7.54 11.00
CA LEU A 123 3.31 7.17 11.62
C LEU A 123 4.47 8.10 11.21
N TYR A 124 4.41 8.66 10.00
CA TYR A 124 5.43 9.53 9.43
C TYR A 124 5.12 11.02 9.61
N LEU A 125 3.91 11.35 10.08
CA LEU A 125 3.54 12.74 10.38
C LEU A 125 4.10 13.15 11.74
N PRO A 126 4.44 14.45 11.93
CA PRO A 126 4.99 14.94 13.19
C PRO A 126 3.94 15.05 14.31
N ARG A 127 2.67 15.14 13.94
CA ARG A 127 1.54 15.34 14.87
C ARG A 127 0.91 14.00 15.22
N ASP A 128 0.42 13.92 16.45
CA ASP A 128 -0.26 12.74 16.97
C ASP A 128 -1.76 12.73 16.65
N VAL A 129 -2.30 13.88 16.21
CA VAL A 129 -3.74 14.08 15.96
C VAL A 129 -4.24 13.15 14.88
N GLU A 130 -3.54 13.12 13.74
CA GLU A 130 -3.89 12.32 12.57
C GLU A 130 -3.87 10.82 12.92
N TYR A 131 -2.87 10.37 13.70
CA TYR A 131 -2.82 8.98 14.15
C TYR A 131 -4.03 8.64 15.02
N ASN A 132 -4.35 9.48 16.00
CA ASN A 132 -5.46 9.25 16.92
C ASN A 132 -6.82 9.28 16.21
N GLU A 133 -6.99 10.13 15.19
CA GLU A 133 -8.20 10.19 14.37
C GLU A 133 -8.42 8.90 13.58
N PHE A 134 -7.40 8.44 12.84
CA PHE A 134 -7.49 7.15 12.13
C PHE A 134 -7.63 5.97 13.10
N ARG A 135 -7.00 6.05 14.28
CA ARG A 135 -7.09 5.00 15.30
C ARG A 135 -8.49 4.87 15.90
N ARG A 136 -9.17 5.99 16.15
CA ARG A 136 -10.58 6.03 16.55
C ARG A 136 -11.47 5.48 15.45
N LEU A 137 -11.26 5.91 14.20
CA LEU A 137 -12.02 5.43 13.05
C LEU A 137 -11.86 3.91 12.86
N ALA A 138 -10.66 3.38 13.06
CA ALA A 138 -10.39 1.95 12.98
C ALA A 138 -11.13 1.15 14.07
N GLU A 139 -11.26 1.70 15.27
CA GLU A 139 -12.08 1.15 16.35
C GLU A 139 -13.57 1.14 15.99
N GLU A 140 -14.09 2.28 15.50
CA GLU A 140 -15.49 2.43 15.06
C GLU A 140 -15.84 1.43 13.96
N LYS A 141 -14.91 1.20 13.02
CA LYS A 141 -15.04 0.25 11.90
C LYS A 141 -14.64 -1.18 12.26
N LYS A 142 -14.39 -1.46 13.54
CA LYS A 142 -14.09 -2.80 14.08
C LYS A 142 -12.89 -3.47 13.40
N MET A 143 -11.84 -2.69 13.10
CA MET A 143 -10.59 -3.23 12.59
C MET A 143 -10.05 -4.32 13.55
N PRO A 144 -9.51 -5.44 13.03
CA PRO A 144 -9.05 -6.53 13.89
C PRO A 144 -8.04 -6.09 14.94
N GLY A 145 -8.26 -6.47 16.19
CA GLY A 145 -7.46 -5.97 17.31
C GLY A 145 -5.95 -6.28 17.20
N HIS A 146 -5.56 -7.40 16.58
CA HIS A 146 -4.14 -7.72 16.36
C HIS A 146 -3.46 -6.72 15.41
N VAL A 147 -4.18 -6.17 14.42
CA VAL A 147 -3.69 -5.10 13.52
C VAL A 147 -3.49 -3.82 14.31
N LEU A 148 -4.49 -3.46 15.13
CA LEU A 148 -4.45 -2.25 15.97
C LEU A 148 -3.30 -2.29 16.97
N HIS A 149 -3.14 -3.39 17.72
CA HIS A 149 -2.08 -3.54 18.70
C HIS A 149 -0.68 -3.44 18.10
N LEU A 150 -0.46 -4.03 16.91
CA LEU A 150 0.84 -3.93 16.24
C LEU A 150 1.09 -2.54 15.68
N THR A 151 0.06 -1.86 15.20
CA THR A 151 0.18 -0.48 14.72
C THR A 151 0.45 0.48 15.89
N ASP A 152 -0.24 0.31 17.02
CA ASP A 152 -0.02 1.06 18.27
C ASP A 152 1.39 0.83 18.81
N TYR A 153 1.89 -0.40 18.71
CA TYR A 153 3.29 -0.71 19.03
C TYR A 153 4.27 0.06 18.14
N VAL A 154 4.13 -0.01 16.81
CA VAL A 154 5.01 0.71 15.87
C VAL A 154 4.99 2.21 16.15
N TYR A 155 3.79 2.77 16.36
CA TYR A 155 3.62 4.17 16.71
C TYR A 155 4.38 4.54 17.99
N ALA A 156 4.26 3.74 19.05
CA ALA A 156 4.99 3.97 20.30
C ALA A 156 6.51 3.89 20.12
N VAL A 157 7.00 2.94 19.32
CA VAL A 157 8.44 2.81 19.00
C VAL A 157 8.94 4.04 18.25
N LEU A 158 8.24 4.48 17.20
CA LEU A 158 8.62 5.65 16.40
C LEU A 158 8.57 6.96 17.21
N ARG A 159 7.68 7.04 18.21
CA ARG A 159 7.60 8.16 19.17
C ARG A 159 8.57 8.03 20.35
N ARG A 160 9.43 7.00 20.37
CA ARG A 160 10.38 6.70 21.46
C ARG A 160 9.70 6.54 22.83
N ARG A 161 8.47 6.04 22.85
CA ARG A 161 7.66 5.78 24.04
C ARG A 161 7.83 4.31 24.47
N GLN A 162 9.05 3.96 24.89
CA GLN A 162 9.45 2.55 25.11
C GLN A 162 8.50 1.77 26.04
N ARG A 163 8.10 2.36 27.17
CA ARG A 163 7.14 1.71 28.10
C ARG A 163 5.79 1.42 27.44
N GLN A 164 5.31 2.32 26.58
CA GLN A 164 4.04 2.13 25.87
C GLN A 164 4.17 1.05 24.81
N ALA A 165 5.31 0.97 24.12
CA ALA A 165 5.61 -0.08 23.16
C ALA A 165 5.63 -1.46 23.84
N GLU A 166 6.31 -1.57 24.99
CA GLU A 166 6.36 -2.80 25.79
C GLU A 166 4.96 -3.26 26.23
N LEU A 167 4.15 -2.36 26.80
CA LEU A 167 2.77 -2.64 27.18
C LEU A 167 1.92 -3.11 25.99
N SER A 168 2.09 -2.49 24.83
CA SER A 168 1.35 -2.86 23.61
C SER A 168 1.68 -4.29 23.15
N LEU A 169 2.96 -4.69 23.24
CA LEU A 169 3.38 -6.06 22.93
C LEU A 169 2.92 -7.07 23.99
N ASP A 170 2.98 -6.74 25.28
CA ASP A 170 2.50 -7.63 26.34
C ASP A 170 1.00 -7.89 26.20
N GLU A 171 0.22 -6.86 25.90
CA GLU A 171 -1.21 -7.02 25.62
C GLU A 171 -1.47 -7.85 24.37
N PHE A 172 -0.67 -7.67 23.31
CA PHE A 172 -0.74 -8.47 22.10
C PHE A 172 -0.48 -9.95 22.40
N GLN A 173 0.58 -10.27 23.14
CA GLN A 173 0.93 -11.64 23.53
C GLN A 173 -0.18 -12.30 24.35
N LYS A 174 -0.75 -11.55 25.30
CA LYS A 174 -1.83 -12.04 26.15
C LYS A 174 -3.10 -12.34 25.36
N LYS A 175 -3.45 -11.50 24.37
CA LYS A 175 -4.67 -11.65 23.56
C LYS A 175 -4.51 -12.61 22.40
N TYR A 176 -3.31 -12.76 21.84
CA TYR A 176 -3.02 -13.57 20.66
C TYR A 176 -1.85 -14.53 20.86
N PRO A 177 -1.95 -15.52 21.78
CA PRO A 177 -0.83 -16.41 22.10
C PRO A 177 -0.27 -17.19 20.90
N SER A 178 -1.10 -17.51 19.91
CA SER A 178 -0.67 -18.19 18.68
C SER A 178 0.28 -17.36 17.81
N MET A 179 0.40 -16.05 18.09
CA MET A 179 1.25 -15.10 17.35
C MET A 179 2.46 -14.64 18.17
N ASN A 180 2.74 -15.28 19.32
CA ASN A 180 3.84 -14.87 20.20
C ASN A 180 5.19 -14.84 19.49
N TYR A 181 5.45 -15.79 18.58
CA TYR A 181 6.67 -15.83 17.76
C TYR A 181 6.96 -14.50 17.06
N TYR A 182 5.92 -13.79 16.62
CA TYR A 182 6.06 -12.52 15.92
C TYR A 182 6.36 -11.38 16.89
N SER A 183 5.66 -11.33 18.02
CA SER A 183 5.92 -10.35 19.07
C SER A 183 7.30 -10.51 19.72
N ASP A 184 7.79 -11.75 19.88
CA ASP A 184 9.12 -12.04 20.43
C ASP A 184 10.20 -11.55 19.47
N LEU A 185 9.99 -11.74 18.16
CA LEU A 185 10.86 -11.19 17.12
C LEU A 185 10.89 -9.66 17.17
N LEU A 186 9.73 -9.00 17.25
CA LEU A 186 9.65 -7.53 17.34
C LEU A 186 10.36 -7.01 18.59
N ARG A 187 10.16 -7.67 19.73
CA ARG A 187 10.83 -7.35 20.99
C ARG A 187 12.35 -7.50 20.89
N PHE A 188 12.83 -8.61 20.33
CA PHE A 188 14.25 -8.85 20.13
C PHE A 188 14.90 -7.76 19.27
N VAL A 189 14.23 -7.38 18.17
CA VAL A 189 14.73 -6.38 17.24
C VAL A 189 14.72 -4.97 17.84
N THR A 190 13.89 -4.69 18.85
CA THR A 190 13.74 -3.35 19.44
C THR A 190 14.37 -3.14 20.82
N ILE A 191 14.80 -4.20 21.51
CA ILE A 191 15.44 -4.13 22.85
C ILE A 191 16.77 -3.36 22.81
N ASP A 192 17.58 -3.56 21.77
CA ASP A 192 18.90 -2.94 21.60
C ASP A 192 18.96 -2.09 20.33
N ALA A 193 18.01 -1.17 20.17
CA ALA A 193 17.99 -0.30 19.00
C ALA A 193 19.29 0.55 18.93
N PRO A 194 20.04 0.48 17.81
CA PRO A 194 21.32 1.18 17.68
C PRO A 194 21.12 2.70 17.68
N THR A 195 22.21 3.45 17.92
CA THR A 195 22.26 4.93 17.94
C THR A 195 21.72 5.57 16.65
N HIS A 196 21.72 4.83 15.54
CA HIS A 196 21.10 5.18 14.26
C HIS A 196 20.01 4.17 13.88
N PRO A 197 18.78 4.32 14.40
CA PRO A 197 17.73 3.31 14.29
C PRO A 197 17.01 3.29 12.93
N ASP A 198 17.40 4.10 11.96
CA ASP A 198 16.62 4.31 10.73
C ASP A 198 16.48 3.03 9.88
N GLY A 199 17.54 2.23 9.77
CA GLY A 199 17.48 0.94 9.08
C GLY A 199 16.61 -0.08 9.82
N LEU A 200 16.72 -0.12 11.13
CA LEU A 200 15.96 -1.01 12.00
C LEU A 200 14.45 -0.69 11.96
N ASN A 201 14.12 0.59 12.10
CA ASN A 201 12.75 1.10 12.05
C ASN A 201 12.10 0.78 10.70
N ARG A 202 12.85 0.93 9.59
CA ARG A 202 12.36 0.56 8.25
C ARG A 202 12.03 -0.92 8.14
N VAL A 203 12.91 -1.81 8.60
CA VAL A 203 12.69 -3.27 8.52
C VAL A 203 11.54 -3.70 9.42
N MET A 204 11.50 -3.19 10.65
CA MET A 204 10.41 -3.46 11.60
C MET A 204 9.07 -2.98 11.04
N PHE A 205 9.01 -1.74 10.56
CA PHE A 205 7.81 -1.20 9.93
C PHE A 205 7.38 -2.00 8.70
N ALA A 206 8.31 -2.36 7.81
CA ALA A 206 7.98 -3.15 6.62
C ALA A 206 7.41 -4.53 6.98
N SER A 207 7.96 -5.16 8.03
CA SER A 207 7.45 -6.42 8.56
C SER A 207 6.02 -6.28 9.08
N VAL A 208 5.76 -5.26 9.90
CA VAL A 208 4.42 -5.00 10.45
C VAL A 208 3.44 -4.60 9.35
N ASP A 209 3.88 -3.80 8.37
CA ASP A 209 3.07 -3.40 7.21
C ASP A 209 2.63 -4.62 6.40
N HIS A 210 3.55 -5.56 6.13
CA HIS A 210 3.21 -6.79 5.44
C HIS A 210 2.23 -7.66 6.25
N PHE A 211 2.45 -7.80 7.56
CA PHE A 211 1.53 -8.52 8.44
C PHE A 211 0.13 -7.91 8.41
N CYS A 212 0.01 -6.59 8.62
CA CYS A 212 -1.28 -5.91 8.67
C CYS A 212 -2.02 -5.99 7.34
N LYS A 213 -1.32 -5.77 6.21
CA LYS A 213 -1.92 -5.92 4.88
C LYS A 213 -2.47 -7.32 4.65
N ARG A 214 -1.73 -8.36 5.04
CA ARG A 214 -2.18 -9.76 4.94
C ARG A 214 -3.42 -10.03 5.80
N MET A 215 -3.42 -9.54 7.04
CA MET A 215 -4.57 -9.74 7.95
C MET A 215 -5.82 -8.99 7.48
N LEU A 216 -5.65 -7.86 6.79
CA LEU A 216 -6.72 -7.08 6.19
C LEU A 216 -7.07 -7.50 4.75
N LYS A 217 -6.36 -8.49 4.18
CA LYS A 217 -6.49 -8.94 2.78
C LYS A 217 -6.31 -7.81 1.75
N ILE A 218 -5.47 -6.83 2.09
CA ILE A 218 -5.19 -5.69 1.22
C ILE A 218 -4.31 -6.16 0.06
N GLY A 219 -4.80 -5.96 -1.18
CA GLY A 219 -4.08 -6.35 -2.39
C GLY A 219 -4.11 -7.84 -2.70
N GLU A 220 -4.92 -8.63 -1.99
CA GLU A 220 -5.25 -10.00 -2.38
C GLU A 220 -6.38 -10.00 -3.43
N PRO A 221 -6.36 -10.92 -4.42
CA PRO A 221 -7.39 -11.04 -5.45
C PRO A 221 -8.72 -11.63 -4.94
#